data_AF-A0AAV8Z1Q1-F1
#
_entry.id   AF-A0AAV8Z1Q1-F1
#
_cell.length_a   1.000
_cell.length_b   1.000
_cell.length_c   1.000
_cell.angle_alpha   90.00
_cell.angle_beta   90.00
_cell.angle_gamma   90.00
#
_symmetry.space_group_name_H-M   'P 1'
#
loop_
_entity.id
_entity.type
_entity.pdbx_description
1 polymer ?
#
loop_
_entity_poly.entity_id
_entity_poly.type
_entity_poly.pdbx_seq_one_letter_code
_entity_poly.pdbx_strand_id
1 'polypeptide(L)'
;MSDFKEFESVDNVLKQLPPEDYDKLKKSRVWNEIQVSDECRELASKYNIELVTCGFNCREEQLRSPKIVRVGLFQHKLVPFPTSTPVQELKYALFKFANKAIRTAARGGVNIFCFPETWNMPYAFCTREKVPWCEYAESAHDTIWNTAVVIDNHGDYLGKHRKNHIPRGSNFNESLYYSEGNIGHPVFETEFGRIAVCYGRHYPVNWLVFGLNGADIVFSPSAAGGEASEPLWAIEARNAAIANNYFTCAVNRVGTEIFVNDFTSGDGRPPHRESEYFYGSSYVTAPNGTRSPGLSRTKNGLLIAEIDLNLCRQVKDHWGLQLSQRLEIYADLLSRATKPDFVPQLIRKK
;
A
#
# COMPACT_ATOMS: atom_id res chain seq x y z
N MET A 1 -24.59 0.49 -15.38
CA MET A 1 -23.19 0.51 -14.88
C MET A 1 -23.21 1.42 -13.67
N SER A 2 -22.76 0.95 -12.50
CA SER A 2 -23.02 1.63 -11.23
C SER A 2 -22.21 2.93 -11.11
N ASP A 3 -22.84 3.98 -10.57
CA ASP A 3 -22.26 5.30 -10.22
C ASP A 3 -20.95 5.18 -9.40
N PHE A 4 -20.70 4.01 -8.81
CA PHE A 4 -19.49 3.64 -8.10
C PHE A 4 -18.20 3.77 -8.94
N LYS A 5 -18.24 3.53 -10.27
CA LYS A 5 -17.04 3.68 -11.13
C LYS A 5 -16.77 5.15 -11.53
N GLU A 6 -17.74 6.05 -11.33
CA GLU A 6 -17.65 7.47 -11.74
C GLU A 6 -17.14 8.39 -10.63
N PHE A 7 -17.26 7.97 -9.37
CA PHE A 7 -16.79 8.76 -8.23
C PHE A 7 -15.26 8.90 -8.21
N GLU A 8 -14.75 10.14 -8.32
CA GLU A 8 -13.31 10.39 -8.47
C GLU A 8 -12.57 10.45 -7.12
N SER A 9 -13.07 11.17 -6.11
CA SER A 9 -12.33 11.40 -4.86
C SER A 9 -13.24 11.88 -3.74
N VAL A 10 -13.09 11.28 -2.55
CA VAL A 10 -13.75 11.72 -1.31
C VAL A 10 -13.32 13.13 -0.95
N ASP A 11 -12.02 13.41 -0.97
CA ASP A 11 -11.49 14.71 -0.55
C ASP A 11 -11.92 15.84 -1.51
N ASN A 12 -12.14 15.55 -2.79
CA ASN A 12 -12.70 16.55 -3.73
C ASN A 12 -14.16 16.90 -3.41
N VAL A 13 -14.97 15.94 -2.96
CA VAL A 13 -16.34 16.20 -2.50
C VAL A 13 -16.32 16.97 -1.18
N LEU A 14 -15.46 16.59 -0.24
CA LEU A 14 -15.34 17.29 1.04
C LEU A 14 -14.93 18.76 0.87
N LYS A 15 -14.08 19.07 -0.11
CA LYS A 15 -13.68 20.46 -0.46
C LYS A 15 -14.83 21.34 -0.96
N GLN A 16 -15.97 20.77 -1.34
CA GLN A 16 -17.15 21.53 -1.78
C GLN A 16 -18.04 21.97 -0.61
N LEU A 17 -17.75 21.51 0.62
CA LEU A 17 -18.45 21.95 1.82
C LEU A 17 -18.12 23.42 2.13
N PRO A 18 -18.99 24.12 2.90
CA PRO A 18 -18.67 25.44 3.41
C PRO A 18 -17.30 25.45 4.11
N PRO A 19 -16.47 26.51 3.93
CA PRO A 19 -15.11 26.56 4.46
C PRO A 19 -15.01 26.23 5.95
N GLU A 20 -15.96 26.71 6.75
CA GLU A 20 -16.03 26.46 8.19
C GLU A 20 -16.23 24.99 8.55
N ASP A 21 -16.94 24.22 7.72
CA ASP A 21 -17.20 22.79 7.95
C ASP A 21 -16.05 21.96 7.38
N TYR A 22 -15.50 22.35 6.23
CA TYR A 22 -14.30 21.73 5.69
C TYR A 22 -13.11 21.87 6.66
N ASP A 23 -12.93 23.04 7.29
CA ASP A 23 -11.87 23.27 8.26
C ASP A 23 -12.04 22.43 9.54
N LYS A 24 -13.28 22.23 10.01
CA LYS A 24 -13.57 21.29 11.13
C LYS A 24 -13.16 19.86 10.76
N LEU A 25 -13.48 19.41 9.54
CA LEU A 25 -13.09 18.09 9.06
C LEU A 25 -11.57 17.96 8.92
N LYS A 26 -10.90 18.97 8.36
CA LYS A 26 -9.44 18.99 8.20
C LYS A 26 -8.72 18.94 9.54
N LYS A 27 -9.23 19.64 10.56
CA LYS A 27 -8.72 19.54 11.96
C LYS A 27 -8.79 18.13 12.54
N SER A 28 -9.68 17.27 12.06
CA SER A 28 -9.75 15.86 12.51
C SER A 28 -8.79 14.93 11.78
N ARG A 29 -8.17 15.40 10.69
CA ARG A 29 -7.28 14.59 9.84
C ARG A 29 -5.84 15.13 9.73
N VAL A 30 -5.59 16.36 10.21
CA VAL A 30 -4.31 17.04 10.50
C VAL A 30 -3.12 16.61 9.63
N TRP A 31 -3.07 17.17 8.43
CA TRP A 31 -1.87 17.22 7.59
C TRP A 31 -1.67 18.66 7.11
N ASN A 32 -0.42 19.03 6.86
CA ASN A 32 -0.08 20.29 6.21
C ASN A 32 0.12 20.05 4.71
N GLU A 33 -0.11 21.06 3.88
CA GLU A 33 0.29 20.99 2.47
C GLU A 33 1.76 21.39 2.39
N ILE A 34 2.55 20.69 1.56
CA ILE A 34 3.98 20.97 1.40
C ILE A 34 4.25 21.52 0.01
N GLN A 35 5.29 22.33 -0.09
CA GLN A 35 5.72 22.85 -1.37
C GLN A 35 6.68 21.88 -2.06
N VAL A 36 6.47 21.71 -3.36
CA VAL A 36 7.35 20.98 -4.28
C VAL A 36 7.81 21.92 -5.38
N SER A 37 8.89 21.55 -6.08
CA SER A 37 9.42 22.38 -7.16
C SER A 37 8.40 22.56 -8.30
N ASP A 38 8.48 23.68 -9.02
CA ASP A 38 7.64 23.90 -10.20
C ASP A 38 7.93 22.86 -11.29
N GLU A 39 9.18 22.42 -11.42
CA GLU A 39 9.55 21.31 -12.32
C GLU A 39 8.80 20.01 -11.97
N CYS A 40 8.60 19.71 -10.68
CA CYS A 40 7.78 18.56 -10.26
C CYS A 40 6.33 18.70 -10.75
N ARG A 41 5.73 19.89 -10.60
CA ARG A 41 4.35 20.16 -11.03
C ARG A 41 4.21 20.10 -12.54
N GLU A 42 5.15 20.68 -13.26
CA GLU A 42 5.21 20.66 -14.72
C GLU A 42 5.35 19.22 -15.26
N LEU A 43 6.23 18.41 -14.69
CA LEU A 43 6.39 17.01 -15.09
C LEU A 43 5.12 16.19 -14.77
N ALA A 44 4.51 16.40 -13.60
CA ALA A 44 3.26 15.73 -13.24
C ALA A 44 2.15 16.06 -14.26
N SER A 45 1.97 17.35 -14.58
CA SER A 45 1.02 17.82 -15.60
C SER A 45 1.32 17.22 -16.99
N LYS A 46 2.58 17.33 -17.44
CA LYS A 46 3.06 16.81 -18.72
C LYS A 46 2.82 15.30 -18.89
N TYR A 47 2.93 14.54 -17.81
CA TYR A 47 2.74 13.09 -17.83
C TYR A 47 1.34 12.64 -17.40
N ASN A 48 0.41 13.58 -17.19
CA ASN A 48 -0.95 13.32 -16.74
C ASN A 48 -0.99 12.46 -15.46
N ILE A 49 -0.20 12.88 -14.47
CA ILE A 49 -0.11 12.29 -13.14
C ILE A 49 -0.72 13.31 -12.18
N GLU A 50 -1.79 12.91 -11.47
CA GLU A 50 -2.31 13.69 -10.34
C GLU A 50 -1.21 13.86 -9.29
N LEU A 51 -1.04 15.07 -8.76
CA LEU A 51 -0.06 15.35 -7.72
C LEU A 51 -0.77 15.76 -6.44
N VAL A 52 -0.61 14.97 -5.39
CA VAL A 52 -1.06 15.31 -4.03
C VAL A 52 0.17 15.45 -3.14
N THR A 53 0.20 16.50 -2.34
CA THR A 53 1.29 16.74 -1.41
C THR A 53 0.74 16.88 0.02
N CYS A 54 1.48 16.35 0.99
CA CYS A 54 1.12 16.48 2.40
C CYS A 54 2.34 16.42 3.31
N GLY A 55 2.19 16.90 4.54
CA GLY A 55 3.23 17.00 5.54
C GLY A 55 2.72 16.58 6.92
N PHE A 56 3.54 15.82 7.64
CA PHE A 56 3.29 15.35 8.99
C PHE A 56 4.44 15.77 9.91
N ASN A 57 4.18 16.80 10.70
CA ASN A 57 5.15 17.38 11.61
C ASN A 57 5.05 16.74 13.00
N CYS A 58 6.11 16.86 13.78
CA CYS A 58 6.13 16.49 15.19
C CYS A 58 6.59 17.67 16.05
N ARG A 59 6.55 17.51 17.38
CA ARG A 59 7.09 18.52 18.29
C ARG A 59 8.62 18.53 18.20
N GLU A 60 9.23 19.69 18.30
CA GLU A 60 10.69 19.79 18.39
C GLU A 60 11.22 19.05 19.63
N GLU A 61 12.38 18.39 19.47
CA GLU A 61 13.09 17.73 20.55
C GLU A 61 14.41 18.43 20.86
N GLN A 62 14.72 18.59 22.15
CA GLN A 62 15.95 19.27 22.59
C GLN A 62 17.23 18.49 22.26
N LEU A 63 17.13 17.16 22.15
CA LEU A 63 18.30 16.27 21.99
C LEU A 63 18.43 15.68 20.59
N ARG A 64 17.44 15.87 19.72
CA ARG A 64 17.40 15.24 18.40
C ARG A 64 16.91 16.22 17.37
N SER A 65 17.66 16.37 16.30
CA SER A 65 17.21 17.10 15.13
C SER A 65 15.99 16.39 14.51
N PRO A 66 15.10 17.15 13.83
CA PRO A 66 14.05 16.57 12.99
C PRO A 66 14.63 15.53 12.01
N LYS A 67 13.97 14.38 11.87
CA LYS A 67 14.35 13.36 10.89
C LYS A 67 13.34 13.38 9.74
N ILE A 68 13.45 14.42 8.92
CA ILE A 68 12.54 14.71 7.82
C ILE A 68 12.85 13.81 6.62
N VAL A 69 11.82 13.13 6.12
CA VAL A 69 11.91 12.22 4.97
C VAL A 69 10.71 12.46 4.07
N ARG A 70 10.90 12.45 2.75
CA ARG A 70 9.82 12.49 1.77
C ARG A 70 9.59 11.10 1.18
N VAL A 71 8.38 10.58 1.35
CA VAL A 71 7.93 9.34 0.69
C VAL A 71 7.07 9.66 -0.52
N GLY A 72 7.26 8.90 -1.60
CA GLY A 72 6.50 9.00 -2.85
C GLY A 72 5.70 7.74 -3.08
N LEU A 73 4.38 7.85 -3.14
CA LEU A 73 3.47 6.74 -3.46
C LEU A 73 2.92 6.95 -4.86
N PHE A 74 3.22 6.02 -5.76
CA PHE A 74 2.71 6.08 -7.12
C PHE A 74 1.63 5.05 -7.33
N GLN A 75 0.47 5.48 -7.82
CA GLN A 75 -0.57 4.61 -8.32
C GLN A 75 -0.74 4.80 -9.82
N HIS A 76 -1.04 3.72 -10.52
CA HIS A 76 -1.31 3.80 -11.94
C HIS A 76 -2.30 2.74 -12.41
N LYS A 77 -2.91 3.06 -13.55
CA LYS A 77 -3.61 2.11 -14.40
C LYS A 77 -2.62 1.25 -15.15
N LEU A 78 -3.11 0.14 -15.69
CA LEU A 78 -2.45 -0.44 -16.86
C LEU A 78 -2.33 0.68 -17.91
N VAL A 79 -1.14 0.84 -18.49
CA VAL A 79 -0.91 1.72 -19.64
C VAL A 79 -1.95 1.43 -20.74
N PRO A 80 -2.28 2.37 -21.65
CA PRO A 80 -3.37 2.22 -22.62
C PRO A 80 -3.05 1.22 -23.75
N PHE A 81 -2.61 0.03 -23.36
CA PHE A 81 -2.31 -1.13 -24.18
C PHE A 81 -3.25 -2.26 -23.75
N PRO A 82 -3.82 -3.01 -24.71
CA PRO A 82 -4.57 -4.21 -24.40
C PRO A 82 -3.72 -5.24 -23.64
N THR A 83 -4.35 -6.07 -22.81
CA THR A 83 -3.66 -7.20 -22.16
C THR A 83 -3.19 -8.26 -23.16
N SER A 84 -3.67 -8.23 -24.41
CA SER A 84 -3.20 -9.07 -25.50
C SER A 84 -1.88 -8.59 -26.12
N THR A 85 -1.35 -7.43 -25.74
CA THR A 85 -0.04 -6.94 -26.17
C THR A 85 1.05 -7.92 -25.71
N PRO A 86 2.09 -8.20 -26.53
CA PRO A 86 3.19 -9.06 -26.13
C PRO A 86 3.79 -8.67 -24.78
N VAL A 87 4.07 -9.66 -23.92
CA VAL A 87 4.53 -9.47 -22.53
C VAL A 87 5.67 -8.47 -22.43
N GLN A 88 6.68 -8.61 -23.30
CA GLN A 88 7.85 -7.74 -23.32
C GLN A 88 7.50 -6.28 -23.64
N GLU A 89 6.62 -6.04 -24.61
CA GLU A 89 6.20 -4.70 -25.02
C GLU A 89 5.39 -4.00 -23.92
N LEU A 90 4.43 -4.73 -23.33
CA LEU A 90 3.61 -4.20 -22.26
C LEU A 90 4.43 -3.90 -21.00
N LYS A 91 5.34 -4.81 -20.63
CA LYS A 91 6.31 -4.60 -19.55
C LYS A 91 7.17 -3.35 -19.83
N TYR A 92 7.72 -3.22 -21.04
CA TYR A 92 8.56 -2.07 -21.39
C TYR A 92 7.79 -0.74 -21.34
N ALA A 93 6.52 -0.73 -21.76
CA ALA A 93 5.66 0.44 -21.64
C ALA A 93 5.40 0.84 -20.18
N LEU A 94 5.16 -0.14 -19.29
CA LEU A 94 5.03 0.08 -17.85
C LEU A 94 6.31 0.66 -17.25
N PHE A 95 7.48 0.11 -17.60
CA PHE A 95 8.77 0.64 -17.15
C PHE A 95 9.03 2.07 -17.63
N LYS A 96 8.67 2.40 -18.88
CA LYS A 96 8.75 3.78 -19.39
C LYS A 96 7.87 4.74 -18.58
N PHE A 97 6.68 4.31 -18.18
CA PHE A 97 5.80 5.14 -17.36
C PHE A 97 6.28 5.27 -15.92
N ALA A 98 6.74 4.17 -15.32
CA ALA A 98 7.41 4.17 -14.02
C ALA A 98 8.61 5.13 -13.99
N ASN A 99 9.44 5.16 -15.03
CA ASN A 99 10.57 6.09 -15.12
C ASN A 99 10.11 7.56 -15.10
N LYS A 100 9.02 7.90 -15.80
CA LYS A 100 8.43 9.25 -15.75
C LYS A 100 7.97 9.60 -14.34
N ALA A 101 7.29 8.69 -13.65
CA ALA A 101 6.82 8.90 -12.28
C ALA A 101 7.98 9.06 -11.28
N ILE A 102 9.03 8.24 -11.38
CA ILE A 102 10.24 8.35 -10.56
C ILE A 102 10.92 9.71 -10.78
N ARG A 103 11.05 10.17 -12.04
CA ARG A 103 11.62 11.50 -12.34
C ARG A 103 10.80 12.62 -11.72
N THR A 104 9.48 12.57 -11.83
CA THR A 104 8.58 13.53 -11.19
C THR A 104 8.78 13.53 -9.68
N ALA A 105 8.81 12.36 -9.04
CA ALA A 105 9.04 12.22 -7.60
C ALA A 105 10.41 12.75 -7.16
N ALA A 106 11.47 12.50 -7.94
CA ALA A 106 12.79 13.04 -7.68
C ALA A 106 12.80 14.58 -7.68
N ARG A 107 12.09 15.22 -8.62
CA ARG A 107 11.92 16.68 -8.61
C ARG A 107 11.08 17.20 -7.45
N GLY A 108 10.22 16.35 -6.89
CA GLY A 108 9.50 16.60 -5.64
C GLY A 108 10.35 16.39 -4.37
N GLY A 109 11.61 15.96 -4.50
CA GLY A 109 12.50 15.70 -3.37
C GLY A 109 12.23 14.39 -2.63
N VAL A 110 11.56 13.42 -3.28
CA VAL A 110 11.27 12.11 -2.68
C VAL A 110 12.56 11.34 -2.38
N ASN A 111 12.66 10.80 -1.17
CA ASN A 111 13.75 9.95 -0.71
C ASN A 111 13.43 8.46 -0.89
N ILE A 112 12.19 8.04 -0.58
CA ILE A 112 11.75 6.64 -0.69
C ILE A 112 10.51 6.59 -1.60
N PHE A 113 10.58 5.81 -2.67
CA PHE A 113 9.50 5.69 -3.65
C PHE A 113 8.91 4.28 -3.66
N CYS A 114 7.58 4.16 -3.70
CA CYS A 114 6.88 2.87 -3.70
C CYS A 114 5.85 2.77 -4.83
N PHE A 115 5.87 1.62 -5.51
CA PHE A 115 4.90 1.20 -6.53
C PHE A 115 3.72 0.42 -5.94
N PRO A 116 2.61 0.23 -6.67
CA PRO A 116 1.55 -0.68 -6.26
C PRO A 116 1.99 -2.14 -6.45
N GLU A 117 1.17 -3.07 -5.99
CA GLU A 117 1.43 -4.49 -6.17
C GLU A 117 1.49 -4.89 -7.65
N THR A 118 2.47 -5.74 -7.98
CA THR A 118 2.73 -6.28 -9.32
C THR A 118 2.72 -5.20 -10.42
N TRP A 119 3.25 -4.02 -10.13
CA TRP A 119 3.18 -2.81 -10.96
C TRP A 119 3.65 -2.99 -12.41
N ASN A 120 4.53 -3.97 -12.65
CA ASN A 120 5.13 -4.28 -13.95
C ASN A 120 4.32 -5.26 -14.81
N MET A 121 3.09 -5.63 -14.41
CA MET A 121 2.20 -6.50 -15.17
C MET A 121 0.71 -6.15 -15.00
N PRO A 122 -0.18 -6.62 -15.90
CA PRO A 122 -1.60 -6.73 -15.60
C PRO A 122 -1.83 -7.63 -14.39
N TYR A 123 -2.87 -7.36 -13.61
CA TYR A 123 -3.27 -8.19 -12.48
C TYR A 123 -4.05 -9.43 -12.96
N ALA A 124 -3.35 -10.30 -13.69
CA ALA A 124 -3.93 -11.42 -14.44
C ALA A 124 -4.38 -12.62 -13.59
N PHE A 125 -4.21 -12.57 -12.27
CA PHE A 125 -4.51 -13.70 -11.38
C PHE A 125 -5.99 -14.10 -11.39
N CYS A 126 -6.89 -13.21 -11.81
CA CYS A 126 -8.31 -13.52 -11.99
C CYS A 126 -8.55 -14.56 -13.10
N THR A 127 -7.69 -14.60 -14.13
CA THR A 127 -7.81 -15.52 -15.28
C THR A 127 -7.48 -16.96 -14.92
N ARG A 128 -6.61 -17.17 -13.91
CA ARG A 128 -6.04 -18.48 -13.50
C ARG A 128 -5.13 -19.12 -14.56
N GLU A 129 -4.95 -18.48 -15.71
CA GLU A 129 -4.08 -18.96 -16.78
C GLU A 129 -2.61 -18.82 -16.40
N LYS A 130 -1.76 -19.74 -16.90
CA LYS A 130 -0.31 -19.68 -16.69
C LYS A 130 0.43 -18.98 -17.82
N VAL A 131 -0.04 -19.18 -19.05
CA VAL A 131 0.56 -18.59 -20.25
C VAL A 131 -0.35 -17.46 -20.73
N PRO A 132 0.19 -16.26 -21.05
CA PRO A 132 1.61 -15.89 -20.96
C PRO A 132 2.00 -15.31 -19.58
N TRP A 133 1.07 -15.26 -18.62
CA TRP A 133 1.21 -14.46 -17.39
C TRP A 133 2.41 -14.80 -16.51
N CYS A 134 2.81 -16.08 -16.45
CA CYS A 134 3.98 -16.49 -15.67
C CYS A 134 5.31 -16.03 -16.28
N GLU A 135 5.36 -15.62 -17.55
CA GLU A 135 6.57 -15.03 -18.17
C GLU A 135 6.95 -13.66 -17.58
N TYR A 136 6.01 -13.00 -16.88
CA TYR A 136 6.32 -11.79 -16.11
C TYR A 136 7.19 -12.07 -14.87
N ALA A 137 7.26 -13.32 -14.40
CA ALA A 137 8.11 -13.66 -13.26
C ALA A 137 9.59 -13.55 -13.66
N GLU A 138 10.37 -12.82 -12.87
CA GLU A 138 11.79 -12.56 -13.14
C GLU A 138 12.67 -13.35 -12.18
N SER A 139 13.75 -13.95 -12.67
CA SER A 139 14.70 -14.75 -11.86
C SER A 139 14.02 -15.88 -11.07
N ALA A 140 12.95 -16.47 -11.62
CA ALA A 140 12.31 -17.66 -11.08
C ALA A 140 12.87 -18.90 -11.81
N HIS A 141 13.56 -19.79 -11.09
CA HIS A 141 13.99 -21.08 -11.64
C HIS A 141 12.85 -22.11 -11.55
N ASP A 142 12.34 -22.37 -10.34
CA ASP A 142 11.32 -23.41 -10.12
C ASP A 142 10.03 -22.90 -9.46
N THR A 143 10.08 -21.82 -8.68
CA THR A 143 8.94 -21.33 -7.88
C THR A 143 8.74 -19.84 -8.08
N ILE A 144 7.52 -19.45 -8.40
CA ILE A 144 7.08 -18.06 -8.52
C ILE A 144 6.70 -17.54 -7.12
N TRP A 145 7.01 -16.27 -6.85
CA TRP A 145 6.74 -15.60 -5.59
C TRP A 145 6.23 -14.18 -5.83
N ASN A 146 5.27 -13.72 -5.02
CA ASN A 146 4.97 -12.29 -4.93
C ASN A 146 5.96 -11.64 -3.96
N THR A 147 6.76 -10.70 -4.47
CA THR A 147 7.97 -10.22 -3.82
C THR A 147 8.10 -8.70 -3.94
N ALA A 148 8.38 -8.05 -2.82
CA ALA A 148 8.91 -6.69 -2.79
C ALA A 148 10.44 -6.74 -2.79
N VAL A 149 11.06 -5.90 -3.61
CA VAL A 149 12.52 -5.75 -3.70
C VAL A 149 12.86 -4.35 -3.22
N VAL A 150 13.85 -4.24 -2.35
CA VAL A 150 14.37 -2.94 -1.86
C VAL A 150 15.71 -2.69 -2.53
N ILE A 151 15.80 -1.56 -3.22
CA ILE A 151 17.00 -1.02 -3.84
C ILE A 151 17.32 0.26 -3.07
N ASP A 152 18.57 0.42 -2.64
CA ASP A 152 18.97 1.59 -1.87
C ASP A 152 19.23 2.82 -2.78
N ASN A 153 19.57 3.93 -2.15
CA ASN A 153 19.88 5.21 -2.78
C ASN A 153 21.21 5.23 -3.57
N HIS A 154 22.08 4.25 -3.34
CA HIS A 154 23.32 4.05 -4.11
C HIS A 154 23.11 3.20 -5.36
N GLY A 155 21.93 2.56 -5.46
CA GLY A 155 21.56 1.66 -6.55
C GLY A 155 21.82 0.18 -6.24
N ASP A 156 22.23 -0.14 -5.02
CA ASP A 156 22.55 -1.49 -4.60
C ASP A 156 21.29 -2.25 -4.15
N TYR A 157 21.29 -3.56 -4.38
CA TYR A 157 20.25 -4.45 -3.88
C TYR A 157 20.40 -4.64 -2.37
N LEU A 158 19.44 -4.14 -1.60
CA LEU A 158 19.44 -4.25 -0.15
C LEU A 158 18.81 -5.56 0.34
N GLY A 159 17.78 -6.04 -0.36
CA GLY A 159 17.07 -7.24 0.05
C GLY A 159 15.68 -7.38 -0.57
N LYS A 160 14.93 -8.38 -0.09
CA LYS A 160 13.57 -8.65 -0.55
C LYS A 160 12.65 -9.15 0.57
N HIS A 161 11.35 -8.97 0.40
CA HIS A 161 10.29 -9.53 1.24
C HIS A 161 9.28 -10.28 0.36
N ARG A 162 8.79 -11.45 0.80
CA ARG A 162 7.80 -12.26 0.08
C ARG A 162 6.46 -12.16 0.80
N LYS A 163 5.36 -12.06 0.05
CA LYS A 163 4.00 -11.93 0.57
C LYS A 163 3.67 -13.05 1.57
N ASN A 164 3.54 -12.70 2.86
CA ASN A 164 3.29 -13.68 3.94
C ASN A 164 1.90 -14.32 3.85
N HIS A 165 0.88 -13.54 3.49
CA HIS A 165 -0.50 -14.00 3.42
C HIS A 165 -1.01 -13.98 1.99
N ILE A 166 -1.33 -15.15 1.43
CA ILE A 166 -1.80 -15.28 0.04
C ILE A 166 -3.32 -15.38 0.01
N PRO A 167 -4.03 -14.44 -0.64
CA PRO A 167 -5.47 -14.51 -0.77
C PRO A 167 -5.90 -15.72 -1.61
N ARG A 168 -7.06 -16.26 -1.25
CA ARG A 168 -7.75 -17.32 -1.98
C ARG A 168 -9.20 -16.89 -2.14
N GLY A 169 -9.69 -16.80 -3.37
CA GLY A 169 -11.11 -16.61 -3.65
C GLY A 169 -11.42 -15.47 -4.60
N SER A 170 -12.63 -15.54 -5.15
CA SER A 170 -13.18 -14.64 -6.15
C SER A 170 -12.23 -14.37 -7.33
N ASN A 171 -11.93 -13.10 -7.59
CA ASN A 171 -11.00 -12.63 -8.62
C ASN A 171 -9.53 -12.61 -8.16
N PHE A 172 -9.24 -12.92 -6.89
CA PHE A 172 -7.90 -12.87 -6.29
C PHE A 172 -7.33 -14.28 -6.10
N ASN A 173 -7.20 -15.04 -7.20
CA ASN A 173 -6.72 -16.44 -7.19
C ASN A 173 -5.19 -16.57 -7.09
N GLU A 174 -4.56 -15.73 -6.25
CA GLU A 174 -3.10 -15.62 -6.13
C GLU A 174 -2.43 -16.94 -5.72
N SER A 175 -3.07 -17.71 -4.84
CA SER A 175 -2.55 -19.01 -4.36
C SER A 175 -2.32 -20.05 -5.46
N LEU A 176 -2.90 -19.87 -6.65
CA LEU A 176 -2.60 -20.74 -7.78
C LEU A 176 -1.21 -20.44 -8.37
N TYR A 177 -0.64 -19.25 -8.13
CA TYR A 177 0.59 -18.77 -8.77
C TYR A 177 1.80 -18.83 -7.84
N TYR A 178 1.63 -18.60 -6.53
CA TYR A 178 2.73 -18.54 -5.58
C TYR A 178 2.31 -18.97 -4.18
N SER A 179 3.31 -19.41 -3.40
CA SER A 179 3.14 -19.87 -2.02
C SER A 179 3.33 -18.74 -1.01
N GLU A 180 2.90 -18.99 0.23
CA GLU A 180 3.11 -18.11 1.39
C GLU A 180 4.60 -17.83 1.61
N GLY A 181 4.91 -16.55 1.86
CA GLY A 181 6.28 -16.07 2.06
C GLY A 181 7.01 -16.81 3.19
N ASN A 182 8.30 -17.09 2.95
CA ASN A 182 9.13 -17.89 3.84
C ASN A 182 10.32 -17.13 4.45
N ILE A 183 10.30 -15.80 4.39
CA ILE A 183 11.39 -14.93 4.87
C ILE A 183 10.94 -13.97 5.98
N GLY A 184 9.81 -14.26 6.62
CA GLY A 184 9.34 -13.56 7.81
C GLY A 184 8.93 -12.11 7.57
N HIS A 185 9.35 -11.21 8.45
CA HIS A 185 8.94 -9.80 8.49
C HIS A 185 10.18 -8.89 8.53
N PRO A 186 11.03 -8.92 7.49
CA PRO A 186 12.27 -8.13 7.47
C PRO A 186 11.95 -6.63 7.51
N VAL A 187 12.78 -5.91 8.26
CA VAL A 187 12.84 -4.44 8.27
C VAL A 187 14.17 -4.05 7.66
N PHE A 188 14.13 -3.16 6.68
CA PHE A 188 15.29 -2.70 5.92
C PHE A 188 15.73 -1.37 6.49
N GLU A 189 16.94 -1.32 7.04
CA GLU A 189 17.54 -0.08 7.53
C GLU A 189 18.15 0.68 6.34
N THR A 190 17.67 1.91 6.13
CA THR A 190 18.15 2.83 5.09
C THR A 190 18.59 4.14 5.73
N GLU A 191 19.33 4.99 5.00
CA GLU A 191 19.66 6.34 5.48
C GLU A 191 18.40 7.17 5.81
N PHE A 192 17.29 6.87 5.13
CA PHE A 192 16.00 7.54 5.27
C PHE A 192 15.06 6.88 6.29
N GLY A 193 15.55 5.95 7.11
CA GLY A 193 14.76 5.27 8.14
C GLY A 193 14.57 3.78 7.91
N ARG A 194 13.94 3.12 8.88
CA ARG A 194 13.69 1.68 8.84
C ARG A 194 12.37 1.40 8.15
N ILE A 195 12.41 0.75 6.99
CA ILE A 195 11.23 0.51 6.16
C ILE A 195 10.86 -0.97 6.14
N ALA A 196 9.58 -1.26 5.97
CA ALA A 196 9.08 -2.59 5.70
C ALA A 196 8.02 -2.57 4.59
N VAL A 197 7.74 -3.73 4.00
CA VAL A 197 6.70 -3.90 2.99
C VAL A 197 5.71 -4.96 3.46
N CYS A 198 4.41 -4.64 3.44
CA CYS A 198 3.33 -5.46 3.94
C CYS A 198 2.34 -5.76 2.82
N TYR A 199 2.18 -7.05 2.48
CA TYR A 199 1.16 -7.50 1.53
C TYR A 199 -0.09 -8.09 2.21
N GLY A 200 -0.06 -8.25 3.54
CA GLY A 200 -1.12 -8.86 4.35
C GLY A 200 -1.98 -7.83 5.06
N ARG A 201 -2.56 -6.86 4.34
CA ARG A 201 -3.25 -5.71 4.95
C ARG A 201 -4.34 -6.08 5.96
N HIS A 202 -5.00 -7.21 5.75
CA HIS A 202 -6.12 -7.72 6.56
C HIS A 202 -5.68 -8.36 7.89
N TYR A 203 -4.37 -8.54 8.11
CA TYR A 203 -3.85 -9.33 9.22
C TYR A 203 -3.12 -8.43 10.23
N PRO A 204 -3.76 -7.99 11.34
CA PRO A 204 -3.13 -7.14 12.35
C PRO A 204 -1.80 -7.70 12.89
N VAL A 205 -1.68 -9.03 12.99
CA VAL A 205 -0.44 -9.68 13.43
C VAL A 205 0.71 -9.45 12.45
N ASN A 206 0.45 -9.44 11.14
CA ASN A 206 1.47 -9.16 10.13
C ASN A 206 2.04 -7.75 10.27
N TRP A 207 1.16 -6.77 10.52
CA TRP A 207 1.54 -5.39 10.84
C TRP A 207 2.32 -5.28 12.15
N LEU A 208 1.84 -5.96 13.20
CA LEU A 208 2.47 -5.98 14.51
C LEU A 208 3.92 -6.42 14.45
N VAL A 209 4.21 -7.53 13.75
CA VAL A 209 5.57 -8.09 13.72
C VAL A 209 6.57 -7.14 13.04
N PHE A 210 6.17 -6.36 12.03
CA PHE A 210 7.02 -5.30 11.49
C PHE A 210 7.29 -4.19 12.52
N GLY A 211 6.29 -3.84 13.33
CA GLY A 211 6.44 -2.90 14.44
C GLY A 211 7.40 -3.41 15.51
N LEU A 212 7.32 -4.71 15.86
CA LEU A 212 8.24 -5.37 16.79
C LEU A 212 9.67 -5.39 16.28
N ASN A 213 9.86 -5.57 14.97
CA ASN A 213 11.16 -5.51 14.30
C ASN A 213 11.67 -4.07 14.09
N GLY A 214 10.96 -3.06 14.59
CA GLY A 214 11.43 -1.68 14.64
C GLY A 214 11.18 -0.85 13.38
N ALA A 215 10.19 -1.20 12.56
CA ALA A 215 9.82 -0.37 11.41
C ALA A 215 9.40 1.06 11.83
N ASP A 216 9.89 2.06 11.09
CA ASP A 216 9.46 3.46 11.18
C ASP A 216 8.40 3.78 10.10
N ILE A 217 8.48 3.10 8.95
CA ILE A 217 7.53 3.23 7.83
C ILE A 217 7.19 1.83 7.30
N VAL A 218 5.90 1.51 7.17
CA VAL A 218 5.45 0.27 6.53
C VAL A 218 4.65 0.59 5.27
N PHE A 219 5.21 0.22 4.12
CA PHE A 219 4.54 0.32 2.82
C PHE A 219 3.58 -0.86 2.63
N SER A 220 2.43 -0.62 2.01
CA SER A 220 1.44 -1.64 1.69
C SER A 220 1.02 -1.56 0.22
N PRO A 221 1.89 -2.02 -0.70
CA PRO A 221 1.53 -2.20 -2.11
C PRO A 221 0.35 -3.16 -2.23
N SER A 222 -0.68 -2.74 -2.95
CA SER A 222 -1.90 -3.50 -3.13
C SER A 222 -2.40 -3.41 -4.58
N ALA A 223 -3.12 -4.43 -5.00
CA ALA A 223 -4.07 -4.37 -6.08
C ALA A 223 -5.43 -4.81 -5.53
N ALA A 224 -6.15 -3.88 -4.92
CA ALA A 224 -7.44 -4.09 -4.28
C ALA A 224 -8.55 -3.47 -5.13
N GLY A 225 -9.62 -4.23 -5.34
CA GLY A 225 -10.77 -3.80 -6.13
C GLY A 225 -12.07 -4.39 -5.59
N GLY A 226 -13.18 -3.87 -6.11
CA GLY A 226 -14.53 -4.33 -5.76
C GLY A 226 -15.16 -3.60 -4.57
N GLU A 227 -16.49 -3.56 -4.56
CA GLU A 227 -17.31 -2.79 -3.61
C GLU A 227 -17.16 -3.26 -2.15
N ALA A 228 -16.94 -4.55 -1.93
CA ALA A 228 -16.73 -5.10 -0.58
C ALA A 228 -15.36 -4.73 0.01
N SER A 229 -14.35 -4.46 -0.83
CA SER A 229 -12.99 -4.16 -0.36
C SER A 229 -12.81 -2.69 0.00
N GLU A 230 -13.43 -1.77 -0.73
CA GLU A 230 -13.17 -0.33 -0.57
C GLU A 230 -13.49 0.21 0.84
N PRO A 231 -14.59 -0.18 1.52
CA PRO A 231 -14.87 0.29 2.88
C PRO A 231 -13.75 -0.05 3.89
N LEU A 232 -13.02 -1.14 3.68
CA LEU A 232 -11.90 -1.56 4.54
C LEU A 232 -10.65 -0.71 4.30
N TRP A 233 -10.49 -0.16 3.09
CA TRP A 233 -9.26 0.50 2.64
C TRP A 233 -8.85 1.66 3.55
N ALA A 234 -9.80 2.46 4.01
CA ALA A 234 -9.54 3.61 4.88
C ALA A 234 -9.31 3.25 6.36
N ILE A 235 -9.48 1.98 6.72
CA ILE A 235 -9.48 1.48 8.10
C ILE A 235 -8.19 0.72 8.41
N GLU A 236 -7.83 -0.27 7.61
CA GLU A 236 -6.84 -1.29 8.00
C GLU A 236 -5.42 -0.73 8.16
N ALA A 237 -4.90 -0.07 7.12
CA ALA A 237 -3.58 0.57 7.20
C ALA A 237 -3.58 1.71 8.21
N ARG A 238 -4.69 2.45 8.32
CA ARG A 238 -4.84 3.51 9.33
C ARG A 238 -4.74 2.95 10.76
N ASN A 239 -5.43 1.85 11.03
CA ASN A 239 -5.39 1.16 12.32
C ASN A 239 -3.99 0.59 12.60
N ALA A 240 -3.32 0.04 11.59
CA ALA A 240 -1.95 -0.45 11.72
C ALA A 240 -0.96 0.65 12.13
N ALA A 241 -1.08 1.86 11.56
CA ALA A 241 -0.25 3.01 11.96
C ALA A 241 -0.44 3.36 13.44
N ILE A 242 -1.71 3.41 13.87
CA ILE A 242 -2.10 3.74 15.26
C ILE A 242 -1.62 2.66 16.23
N ALA A 243 -1.91 1.39 15.96
CA ALA A 243 -1.61 0.29 16.87
C ALA A 243 -0.10 0.07 17.07
N ASN A 244 0.71 0.42 16.07
CA ASN A 244 2.15 0.12 16.07
C ASN A 244 3.05 1.37 16.14
N ASN A 245 2.46 2.56 16.18
CA ASN A 245 3.16 3.84 16.27
C ASN A 245 4.30 4.00 15.23
N TYR A 246 3.98 3.69 13.97
CA TYR A 246 4.82 3.98 12.80
C TYR A 246 3.98 4.65 11.71
N PHE A 247 4.62 5.09 10.62
CA PHE A 247 3.88 5.51 9.43
C PHE A 247 3.42 4.32 8.60
N THR A 248 2.24 4.41 7.99
CA THR A 248 1.82 3.46 6.94
C THR A 248 1.60 4.17 5.62
N CYS A 249 1.99 3.51 4.54
CA CYS A 249 1.86 4.00 3.18
C CYS A 249 1.05 3.01 2.34
N ALA A 250 -0.26 3.21 2.21
CA ALA A 250 -1.14 2.34 1.44
C ALA A 250 -1.12 2.78 -0.03
N VAL A 251 -0.73 1.88 -0.94
CA VAL A 251 -0.61 2.15 -2.38
C VAL A 251 -1.46 1.15 -3.14
N ASN A 252 -2.37 1.63 -4.00
CA ASN A 252 -3.24 0.74 -4.77
C ASN A 252 -3.10 0.95 -6.27
N ARG A 253 -3.46 -0.07 -7.04
CA ARG A 253 -3.70 0.01 -8.49
C ARG A 253 -4.96 0.84 -8.81
N VAL A 254 -5.09 1.29 -10.06
CA VAL A 254 -6.23 2.07 -10.55
C VAL A 254 -6.84 1.43 -11.80
N GLY A 255 -8.16 1.54 -11.96
CA GLY A 255 -8.87 1.22 -13.21
C GLY A 255 -9.32 -0.24 -13.33
N THR A 256 -9.86 -0.58 -14.49
CA THR A 256 -10.29 -1.93 -14.85
C THR A 256 -9.42 -2.43 -16.00
N GLU A 257 -8.98 -3.69 -15.91
CA GLU A 257 -8.20 -4.37 -16.92
C GLU A 257 -9.08 -5.39 -17.64
N ILE A 258 -8.93 -5.53 -18.97
CA ILE A 258 -9.75 -6.43 -19.79
C ILE A 258 -8.85 -7.51 -20.35
N PHE A 259 -9.14 -8.78 -20.08
CA PHE A 259 -8.35 -9.95 -20.50
C PHE A 259 -8.83 -10.54 -21.82
N VAL A 260 -8.07 -11.48 -22.39
CA VAL A 260 -8.38 -12.08 -23.71
C VAL A 260 -9.53 -13.08 -23.63
N ASN A 261 -9.47 -13.99 -22.65
CA ASN A 261 -10.44 -15.06 -22.47
C ASN A 261 -11.41 -14.74 -21.33
N ASP A 262 -12.59 -15.34 -21.40
CA ASP A 262 -13.59 -15.24 -20.34
C ASP A 262 -13.13 -16.02 -19.10
N PHE A 263 -13.40 -15.49 -17.92
CA PHE A 263 -13.21 -16.15 -16.63
C PHE A 263 -14.41 -15.90 -15.71
N THR A 264 -14.46 -16.61 -14.59
CA THR A 264 -15.54 -16.49 -13.60
C THR A 264 -15.01 -16.06 -12.23
N SER A 265 -15.77 -15.21 -11.54
CA SER A 265 -15.41 -14.66 -10.22
C SER A 265 -15.93 -15.49 -9.03
N GLY A 266 -16.51 -16.67 -9.28
CA GLY A 266 -17.02 -17.54 -8.21
C GLY A 266 -18.23 -16.97 -7.43
N ASP A 267 -18.91 -15.96 -7.97
CA ASP A 267 -20.03 -15.24 -7.37
C ASP A 267 -21.38 -15.54 -8.06
N GLY A 268 -21.41 -16.52 -8.96
CA GLY A 268 -22.58 -16.91 -9.74
C GLY A 268 -22.89 -16.03 -10.94
N ARG A 269 -22.10 -14.98 -11.20
CA ARG A 269 -22.24 -14.15 -12.42
C ARG A 269 -21.76 -14.92 -13.67
N PRO A 270 -22.24 -14.55 -14.88
CA PRO A 270 -21.75 -15.16 -16.11
C PRO A 270 -20.25 -14.90 -16.31
N PRO A 271 -19.57 -15.75 -17.12
CA PRO A 271 -18.20 -15.49 -17.54
C PRO A 271 -18.06 -14.10 -18.18
N HIS A 272 -16.93 -13.46 -17.91
CA HIS A 272 -16.61 -12.11 -18.38
C HIS A 272 -15.10 -11.91 -18.47
N ARG A 273 -14.68 -10.74 -18.99
CA ARG A 273 -13.28 -10.44 -19.29
C ARG A 273 -12.70 -9.30 -18.45
N GLU A 274 -13.53 -8.60 -17.68
CA GLU A 274 -13.13 -7.46 -16.84
C GLU A 274 -12.58 -7.92 -15.49
N SER A 275 -11.43 -7.39 -15.09
CA SER A 275 -10.95 -7.46 -13.71
C SER A 275 -11.92 -6.76 -12.74
N GLU A 276 -11.69 -6.93 -11.44
CA GLU A 276 -12.22 -5.99 -10.46
C GLU A 276 -11.82 -4.55 -10.82
N TYR A 277 -12.68 -3.59 -10.44
CA TYR A 277 -12.33 -2.17 -10.54
C TYR A 277 -11.39 -1.80 -9.39
N PHE A 278 -10.12 -1.53 -9.71
CA PHE A 278 -9.13 -1.05 -8.76
C PHE A 278 -9.36 0.44 -8.46
N TYR A 279 -9.62 0.75 -7.19
CA TYR A 279 -10.14 2.05 -6.77
C TYR A 279 -9.07 3.06 -6.33
N GLY A 280 -7.78 2.83 -6.61
CA GLY A 280 -6.72 3.78 -6.26
C GLY A 280 -6.76 4.19 -4.79
N SER A 281 -7.00 5.47 -4.53
CA SER A 281 -7.18 6.00 -3.16
C SER A 281 -5.95 5.82 -2.28
N SER A 282 -4.75 5.82 -2.86
CA SER A 282 -3.50 5.67 -2.11
C SER A 282 -3.31 6.81 -1.11
N TYR A 283 -2.80 6.52 0.09
CA TYR A 283 -2.69 7.50 1.18
C TYR A 283 -1.59 7.14 2.18
N VAL A 284 -1.21 8.14 2.99
CA VAL A 284 -0.29 8.00 4.12
C VAL A 284 -1.04 8.20 5.44
N THR A 285 -0.74 7.38 6.45
CA THR A 285 -1.21 7.58 7.82
C THR A 285 -0.02 7.75 8.75
N ALA A 286 -0.11 8.75 9.63
CA ALA A 286 0.83 8.99 10.70
C ALA A 286 0.50 8.19 11.97
N PRO A 287 1.49 7.92 12.83
CA PRO A 287 1.29 7.14 14.06
C PRO A 287 0.27 7.75 15.04
N ASN A 288 0.07 9.06 15.02
CA ASN A 288 -0.94 9.74 15.85
C ASN A 288 -2.39 9.60 15.31
N GLY A 289 -2.59 8.80 14.26
CA GLY A 289 -3.89 8.54 13.65
C GLY A 289 -4.35 9.57 12.60
N THR A 290 -3.58 10.64 12.38
CA THR A 290 -3.82 11.60 11.30
C THR A 290 -3.42 10.97 9.96
N ARG A 291 -4.02 11.43 8.85
CA ARG A 291 -3.79 10.81 7.54
C ARG A 291 -3.99 11.78 6.40
N SER A 292 -3.30 11.55 5.30
CA SER A 292 -3.45 12.35 4.08
C SER A 292 -4.83 12.14 3.43
N PRO A 293 -5.21 13.06 2.52
CA PRO A 293 -6.18 12.76 1.47
C PRO A 293 -5.79 11.50 0.71
N GLY A 294 -6.78 10.82 0.14
CA GLY A 294 -6.52 9.80 -0.86
C GLY A 294 -6.18 10.44 -2.20
N LEU A 295 -5.32 9.78 -2.99
CA LEU A 295 -5.28 10.01 -4.44
C LEU A 295 -6.62 9.65 -5.09
N SER A 296 -6.83 10.08 -6.33
CA SER A 296 -8.01 9.76 -7.11
C SER A 296 -8.29 8.26 -7.19
N ARG A 297 -9.57 7.89 -7.32
CA ARG A 297 -10.01 6.52 -7.62
C ARG A 297 -9.81 6.13 -9.08
N THR A 298 -9.64 7.12 -9.96
CA THR A 298 -9.71 6.94 -11.41
C THR A 298 -8.48 7.46 -12.16
N LYS A 299 -7.53 8.13 -11.52
CA LYS A 299 -6.36 8.74 -12.19
C LYS A 299 -5.05 8.08 -11.76
N ASN A 300 -4.07 8.11 -12.68
CA ASN A 300 -2.68 7.90 -12.29
C ASN A 300 -2.28 9.04 -11.36
N GLY A 301 -1.53 8.75 -10.30
CA GLY A 301 -1.25 9.76 -9.29
C GLY A 301 0.03 9.48 -8.51
N LEU A 302 0.66 10.56 -8.08
CA LEU A 302 1.82 10.58 -7.21
C LEU A 302 1.45 11.37 -5.95
N LEU A 303 1.54 10.70 -4.81
CA LEU A 303 1.41 11.34 -3.49
C LEU A 303 2.81 11.52 -2.91
N ILE A 304 3.16 12.76 -2.57
CA ILE A 304 4.42 13.09 -1.89
C ILE A 304 4.08 13.50 -0.46
N ALA A 305 4.58 12.73 0.51
CA ALA A 305 4.41 13.03 1.92
C ALA A 305 5.76 13.33 2.58
N GLU A 306 5.90 14.53 3.16
CA GLU A 306 7.00 14.86 4.05
C GLU A 306 6.65 14.45 5.48
N ILE A 307 7.47 13.61 6.08
CA ILE A 307 7.22 13.01 7.39
C ILE A 307 8.42 13.24 8.31
N ASP A 308 8.17 13.60 9.56
CA ASP A 308 9.20 13.55 10.60
C ASP A 308 9.15 12.21 11.34
N LEU A 309 10.19 11.39 11.19
CA LEU A 309 10.26 10.07 11.81
C LEU A 309 10.33 10.13 13.33
N ASN A 310 10.70 11.28 13.93
CA ASN A 310 10.63 11.46 15.38
C ASN A 310 9.20 11.33 15.92
N LEU A 311 8.17 11.55 15.10
CA LEU A 311 6.77 11.38 15.50
C LEU A 311 6.48 9.97 16.00
N CYS A 312 7.13 8.95 15.43
CA CYS A 312 6.96 7.56 15.85
C CYS A 312 7.27 7.39 17.34
N ARG A 313 8.45 7.88 17.80
CA ARG A 313 8.82 7.84 19.23
C ARG A 313 7.87 8.69 20.08
N GLN A 314 7.57 9.91 19.66
CA GLN A 314 6.72 10.81 20.45
C GLN A 314 5.34 10.21 20.75
N VAL A 315 4.74 9.54 19.76
CA VAL A 315 3.46 8.86 19.94
C VAL A 315 3.61 7.59 20.80
N LYS A 316 4.70 6.82 20.61
CA LYS A 316 5.03 5.66 21.47
C LYS A 316 5.09 6.06 22.95
N ASP A 317 5.81 7.13 23.26
CA ASP A 317 6.00 7.61 24.63
C ASP A 317 4.71 8.21 25.21
N HIS A 318 3.92 8.91 24.39
CA HIS A 318 2.68 9.55 24.84
C HIS A 318 1.56 8.56 25.15
N TRP A 319 1.36 7.56 24.28
CA TRP A 319 0.28 6.59 24.43
C TRP A 319 0.68 5.31 25.16
N GLY A 320 1.97 4.95 25.18
CA GLY A 320 2.45 3.77 25.89
C GLY A 320 1.92 2.43 25.34
N LEU A 321 1.49 2.37 24.07
CA LEU A 321 0.90 1.15 23.51
C LEU A 321 1.90 -0.01 23.51
N GLN A 322 3.14 0.22 23.11
CA GLN A 322 4.20 -0.81 23.10
C GLN A 322 4.55 -1.27 24.53
N LEU A 323 4.52 -0.35 25.50
CA LEU A 323 4.77 -0.68 26.90
C LEU A 323 3.70 -1.61 27.47
N SER A 324 2.45 -1.49 27.00
CA SER A 324 1.30 -2.24 27.48
C SER A 324 0.89 -3.41 26.58
N GLN A 325 1.73 -3.81 25.61
CA GLN A 325 1.42 -4.86 24.63
C GLN A 325 1.25 -6.27 25.24
N ARG A 326 1.84 -6.58 26.40
CA ARG A 326 1.75 -7.90 27.07
C ARG A 326 2.04 -9.09 26.14
N LEU A 327 3.06 -8.96 25.28
CA LEU A 327 3.36 -9.92 24.21
C LEU A 327 3.52 -11.36 24.69
N GLU A 328 4.07 -11.57 25.88
CA GLU A 328 4.26 -12.91 26.48
C GLU A 328 2.94 -13.69 26.62
N ILE A 329 1.86 -13.00 27.00
CA ILE A 329 0.54 -13.63 27.17
C ILE A 329 -0.06 -13.99 25.81
N TYR A 330 0.10 -13.13 24.82
CA TYR A 330 -0.36 -13.40 23.46
C TYR A 330 0.48 -14.50 22.81
N ALA A 331 1.78 -14.56 23.07
CA ALA A 331 2.66 -15.62 22.57
C ALA A 331 2.26 -16.99 23.12
N ASP A 332 2.01 -17.11 24.43
CA ASP A 332 1.47 -18.34 25.04
C ASP A 332 0.12 -18.72 24.41
N LEU A 333 -0.82 -17.77 24.34
CA LEU A 333 -2.14 -18.01 23.79
C LEU A 333 -2.08 -18.48 22.34
N LEU A 334 -1.32 -17.80 21.48
CA LEU A 334 -1.17 -18.18 20.08
C LEU A 334 -0.50 -19.55 19.95
N SER A 335 0.53 -19.83 20.75
CA SER A 335 1.19 -21.15 20.76
C SER A 335 0.20 -22.27 21.09
N ARG A 336 -0.65 -22.08 22.12
CA ARG A 336 -1.72 -23.03 22.46
C ARG A 336 -2.81 -23.12 21.38
N ALA A 337 -3.21 -21.98 20.81
CA ALA A 337 -4.27 -21.90 19.80
C ALA A 337 -3.92 -22.63 18.49
N THR A 338 -2.63 -22.82 18.19
CA THR A 338 -2.18 -23.59 17.01
C THR A 338 -2.18 -25.11 17.21
N LYS A 339 -2.45 -25.62 18.42
CA LYS A 339 -2.44 -27.06 18.69
C LYS A 339 -3.77 -27.72 18.29
N PRO A 340 -3.76 -28.97 17.78
CA PRO A 340 -4.99 -29.67 17.37
C PRO A 340 -6.00 -29.90 18.50
N ASP A 341 -5.52 -29.93 19.74
CA ASP A 341 -6.31 -30.14 20.97
C ASP A 341 -6.70 -28.83 21.66
N PHE A 342 -6.53 -27.67 20.99
CA PHE A 342 -6.90 -26.39 21.55
C PHE A 342 -8.39 -26.35 21.93
N VAL A 343 -8.65 -26.10 23.21
CA VAL A 343 -10.00 -25.86 23.72
C VAL A 343 -10.19 -24.35 23.92
N PRO A 344 -11.14 -23.71 23.21
CA PRO A 344 -11.43 -22.30 23.42
C PRO A 344 -11.88 -22.01 24.86
N GLN A 345 -11.46 -20.88 25.41
CA GLN A 345 -11.84 -20.45 26.76
C GLN A 345 -13.31 -19.98 26.80
N LEU A 346 -14.25 -20.93 26.89
CA LEU A 346 -15.69 -20.67 26.91
C LEU A 346 -16.25 -20.81 28.34
N ILE A 347 -16.98 -19.80 28.80
CA ILE A 347 -17.71 -19.85 30.08
C ILE A 347 -19.19 -20.11 29.76
N ARG A 348 -19.74 -21.22 30.25
CA ARG A 348 -21.15 -21.60 30.06
C ARG A 348 -21.92 -21.49 31.37
N LYS A 349 -23.22 -21.17 31.28
CA LYS A 349 -24.14 -21.20 32.42
C LYS A 349 -24.22 -22.66 32.92
N LYS A 350 -24.05 -22.84 34.23
CA LYS A 350 -24.24 -24.15 34.89
C LYS A 350 -25.70 -24.58 34.83
#